data_AF-A0AB39R3S5-F1
#
_entry.id   AF-A0AB39R3S5-F1
#
_cell.length_a   1.000
_cell.length_b   1.000
_cell.length_c   1.000
_cell.angle_alpha   90.00
_cell.angle_beta   90.00
_cell.angle_gamma   90.00
#
_symmetry.space_group_name_H-M   'P 1'
#
loop_
_entity.id
_entity.type
_entity.pdbx_description
1 polymer ?
#
loop_
_entity_poly.entity_id
_entity_poly.type
_entity_poly.pdbx_seq_one_letter_code
_entity_poly.pdbx_strand_id
1 'polypeptide(L)'
;MFALTACAVLSGATSLLAVGEWIADAPGYVLEQVGADLDPLLPRRVLPAETTVRRLLARIDGDALDLAVGSWLADRRPKASGLRALAVDGKSLRGAAKATGRKIHLLVALEHATGLVLAQLDVGEKTNEITCFQPLLGTVADLADVVVTSDAMHTQREHADYLLARGAHYIVIVKGNQKKLRRQLKFLPWKDIPLQGRTRGTGHGRSGIRRIKVATVNSLLFPGARQAVQIKRRRNDHKTGKTTVKTVYAVTSLTAEQGTAAQLAELVRCHWKIEALHHVRDTTFAEDASQLRTGNAPRAMAA
;
A
#
# COMPACT_ATOMS: atom_id res chain seq x y z
N MET A 1 -2.21 -21.68 16.31
CA MET A 1 -3.48 -20.91 16.17
C MET A 1 -3.39 -19.82 15.10
N PHE A 2 -2.44 -18.86 15.16
CA PHE A 2 -2.31 -17.85 14.10
C PHE A 2 -2.05 -18.43 12.71
N ALA A 3 -1.15 -19.41 12.61
CA ALA A 3 -0.89 -20.12 11.35
C ALA A 3 -2.17 -20.76 10.77
N LEU A 4 -2.99 -21.38 11.61
CA LEU A 4 -4.28 -21.95 11.21
C LEU A 4 -5.26 -20.89 10.68
N THR A 5 -5.39 -19.77 11.39
CA THR A 5 -6.21 -18.63 10.94
C THR A 5 -5.71 -18.10 9.60
N ALA A 6 -4.40 -17.92 9.44
CA ALA A 6 -3.81 -17.45 8.19
C ALA A 6 -4.07 -18.44 7.04
N CYS A 7 -3.88 -19.74 7.25
CA CYS A 7 -4.18 -20.77 6.25
C CYS A 7 -5.67 -20.77 5.85
N ALA A 8 -6.58 -20.61 6.81
CA ALA A 8 -8.01 -20.51 6.54
C ALA A 8 -8.34 -19.30 5.67
N VAL A 9 -7.81 -18.11 6.02
CA VAL A 9 -8.01 -16.87 5.26
C VAL A 9 -7.43 -16.97 3.86
N LEU A 10 -6.22 -17.51 3.72
CA LEU A 10 -5.58 -17.76 2.41
C LEU A 10 -6.35 -18.78 1.57
N SER A 11 -7.10 -19.69 2.20
CA SER A 11 -8.00 -20.64 1.54
C SER A 11 -9.38 -20.05 1.20
N GLY A 12 -9.62 -18.77 1.49
CA GLY A 12 -10.85 -18.06 1.15
C GLY A 12 -11.83 -17.87 2.32
N ALA A 13 -11.46 -18.20 3.56
CA ALA A 13 -12.31 -17.92 4.72
C ALA A 13 -12.40 -16.41 4.99
N THR A 14 -13.59 -15.82 4.81
CA THR A 14 -13.85 -14.38 4.97
C THR A 14 -14.54 -14.02 6.29
N SER A 15 -14.81 -15.00 7.15
CA SER A 15 -15.45 -14.80 8.45
C SER A 15 -14.85 -15.73 9.52
N LEU A 16 -15.01 -15.38 10.80
CA LEU A 16 -14.53 -16.24 11.90
C LEU A 16 -15.23 -17.59 11.94
N LEU A 17 -16.50 -17.65 11.52
CA LEU A 17 -17.21 -18.92 11.38
C LEU A 17 -16.55 -19.80 10.33
N ALA A 18 -16.31 -19.25 9.13
CA ALA A 18 -15.61 -19.96 8.06
C ALA A 18 -14.17 -20.36 8.46
N VAL A 19 -13.49 -19.56 9.28
CA VAL A 19 -12.20 -19.93 9.86
C VAL A 19 -12.34 -21.13 10.80
N GLY A 20 -13.35 -21.13 11.68
CA GLY A 20 -13.61 -22.25 12.58
C GLY A 20 -13.96 -23.55 11.85
N GLU A 21 -14.81 -23.45 10.82
CA GLU A 21 -15.19 -24.57 9.95
C GLU A 21 -13.96 -25.12 9.21
N TRP A 22 -13.16 -24.24 8.58
CA TRP A 22 -11.93 -24.65 7.89
C TRP A 22 -10.94 -25.33 8.85
N ILE A 23 -10.79 -24.84 10.07
CA ILE A 23 -9.91 -25.46 11.07
C ILE A 23 -10.41 -26.85 11.45
N ALA A 24 -11.73 -27.02 11.64
CA ALA A 24 -12.33 -28.31 11.98
C ALA A 24 -12.16 -29.33 10.85
N ASP A 25 -12.20 -28.88 9.60
CA ASP A 25 -12.13 -29.72 8.40
C ASP A 25 -10.69 -29.84 7.82
N ALA A 26 -9.70 -29.19 8.44
CA ALA A 26 -8.34 -29.14 7.91
C ALA A 26 -7.71 -30.56 7.84
N PRO A 27 -7.10 -30.95 6.70
CA PRO A 27 -6.44 -32.24 6.58
C PRO A 27 -5.31 -32.42 7.60
N GLY A 28 -5.12 -33.65 8.09
CA GLY A 28 -4.11 -33.97 9.11
C GLY A 28 -2.69 -33.52 8.74
N TYR A 29 -2.29 -33.63 7.47
CA TYR A 29 -0.96 -33.18 7.01
C TYR A 29 -0.80 -31.65 7.12
N VAL A 30 -1.86 -30.87 6.90
CA VAL A 30 -1.83 -29.41 7.07
C VAL A 30 -1.67 -29.08 8.55
N LEU A 31 -2.42 -29.77 9.41
CA LEU A 31 -2.36 -29.62 10.86
C LEU A 31 -0.96 -29.94 11.42
N GLU A 32 -0.28 -30.94 10.89
CA GLU A 32 1.12 -31.26 11.26
C GLU A 32 2.09 -30.15 10.86
N GLN A 33 1.98 -29.66 9.61
CA GLN A 33 2.87 -28.61 9.10
C GLN A 33 2.74 -27.28 9.87
N VAL A 34 1.56 -27.00 10.42
CA VAL A 34 1.32 -25.80 11.26
C VAL A 34 1.54 -26.05 12.76
N GLY A 35 2.06 -27.22 13.15
CA GLY A 35 2.41 -27.57 14.53
C GLY A 35 1.21 -27.83 15.44
N ALA A 36 0.08 -28.30 14.90
CA ALA A 36 -1.06 -28.75 15.70
C ALA A 36 -0.90 -30.25 16.02
N ASP A 37 -0.06 -30.55 17.01
CA ASP A 37 0.27 -31.92 17.38
C ASP A 37 -0.92 -32.70 17.98
N LEU A 38 -0.81 -34.02 17.98
CA LEU A 38 -1.74 -34.89 18.70
C LEU A 38 -1.60 -34.64 20.20
N ASP A 39 -2.73 -34.65 20.90
CA ASP A 39 -2.72 -34.56 22.35
C ASP A 39 -1.99 -35.80 22.93
N PRO A 40 -1.01 -35.63 23.84
CA PRO A 40 -0.29 -36.77 24.42
C PRO A 40 -1.17 -37.74 25.21
N LEU A 41 -2.36 -37.30 25.65
CA LEU A 41 -3.29 -38.02 26.50
C LEU A 41 -4.59 -38.44 25.78
N LEU A 42 -4.89 -37.85 24.62
CA LEU A 42 -6.07 -38.17 23.82
C LEU A 42 -5.66 -38.52 22.39
N PRO A 43 -6.25 -39.55 21.74
CA PRO A 43 -5.94 -39.91 20.34
C PRO A 43 -6.60 -38.93 19.35
N ARG A 44 -6.63 -37.63 19.66
CA ARG A 44 -7.25 -36.56 18.88
C ARG A 44 -6.43 -35.28 19.00
N ARG A 45 -6.47 -34.45 17.97
CA ARG A 45 -5.91 -33.10 18.00
C ARG A 45 -6.90 -32.16 18.69
N VAL A 46 -6.43 -31.36 19.64
CA VAL A 46 -7.25 -30.32 20.26
C VAL A 46 -7.16 -29.07 19.40
N LEU A 47 -8.16 -28.88 18.54
CA LEU A 47 -8.23 -27.74 17.64
C LEU A 47 -8.97 -26.56 18.28
N PRO A 48 -8.56 -25.32 18.00
CA PRO A 48 -9.22 -24.15 18.55
C PRO A 48 -10.61 -23.99 17.94
N ALA A 49 -11.63 -23.91 18.79
CA ALA A 49 -12.97 -23.48 18.35
C ALA A 49 -12.95 -22.02 17.86
N GLU A 50 -13.96 -21.66 17.07
CA GLU A 50 -14.18 -20.29 16.58
C GLU A 50 -14.12 -19.23 17.69
N THR A 51 -14.72 -19.52 18.86
CA THR A 51 -14.71 -18.64 20.03
C THR A 51 -13.30 -18.41 20.61
N THR A 52 -12.40 -19.38 20.49
CA THR A 52 -11.00 -19.25 20.90
C THR A 52 -10.23 -18.38 19.92
N VAL A 53 -10.41 -18.59 18.60
CA VAL A 53 -9.82 -17.74 17.56
C VAL A 53 -10.30 -16.30 17.71
N ARG A 54 -11.60 -16.08 17.92
CA ARG A 54 -12.19 -14.76 18.16
C ARG A 54 -11.53 -14.02 19.32
N ARG A 55 -11.40 -14.70 20.47
CA ARG A 55 -10.79 -14.11 21.68
C ARG A 55 -9.32 -13.77 21.47
N LEU A 56 -8.59 -14.63 20.75
CA LEU A 56 -7.20 -14.40 20.40
C LEU A 56 -7.04 -13.15 19.54
N LEU A 57 -7.74 -13.08 18.40
CA LEU A 57 -7.62 -11.95 17.47
C LEU A 57 -8.10 -10.63 18.10
N ALA A 58 -9.10 -10.68 18.98
CA ALA A 58 -9.58 -9.49 19.68
C ALA A 58 -8.57 -8.92 20.69
N ARG A 59 -7.69 -9.77 21.23
CA ARG A 59 -6.75 -9.43 22.32
C ARG A 59 -5.29 -9.31 21.89
N ILE A 60 -4.92 -9.81 20.71
CA ILE A 60 -3.55 -9.66 20.22
C ILE A 60 -3.19 -8.18 20.08
N ASP A 61 -1.94 -7.86 20.40
CA ASP A 61 -1.35 -6.58 20.07
C ASP A 61 -1.24 -6.44 18.54
N GLY A 62 -2.01 -5.52 17.96
CA GLY A 62 -2.03 -5.28 16.52
C GLY A 62 -0.74 -4.68 15.99
N ASP A 63 -0.03 -3.88 16.78
CA ASP A 63 1.24 -3.28 16.37
C ASP A 63 2.34 -4.35 16.31
N ALA A 64 2.37 -5.23 17.31
CA ALA A 64 3.30 -6.37 17.33
C ALA A 64 3.02 -7.35 16.17
N LEU A 65 1.75 -7.61 15.86
CA LEU A 65 1.36 -8.46 14.74
C LEU A 65 1.80 -7.86 13.39
N ASP A 66 1.46 -6.59 13.12
CA ASP A 66 1.83 -5.91 11.87
C ASP A 66 3.36 -5.87 11.69
N LEU A 67 4.11 -5.63 12.78
CA LEU A 67 5.58 -5.64 12.75
C LEU A 67 6.13 -7.04 12.44
N ALA A 68 5.59 -8.09 13.08
CA ALA A 68 6.04 -9.46 12.88
C ALA A 68 5.77 -9.93 11.44
N VAL A 69 4.58 -9.67 10.91
CA VAL A 69 4.22 -10.03 9.52
C VAL A 69 5.05 -9.23 8.52
N GLY A 70 5.18 -7.91 8.72
CA GLY A 70 5.98 -7.04 7.85
C GLY A 70 7.45 -7.46 7.80
N SER A 71 8.05 -7.76 8.94
CA SER A 71 9.44 -8.25 9.04
C SER A 71 9.60 -9.61 8.35
N TRP A 72 8.67 -10.54 8.59
CA TRP A 72 8.69 -11.87 7.96
C TRP A 72 8.58 -11.82 6.43
N LEU A 73 7.80 -10.87 5.90
CA LEU A 73 7.69 -10.60 4.46
C LEU A 73 8.95 -9.91 3.91
N ALA A 74 9.54 -8.99 4.66
CA ALA A 74 10.78 -8.32 4.27
C ALA A 74 11.94 -9.34 4.12
N ASP A 75 12.03 -10.33 5.00
CA ASP A 75 13.06 -11.38 4.94
C ASP A 75 12.92 -12.32 3.73
N ARG A 76 11.69 -12.50 3.23
CA ARG A 76 11.38 -13.37 2.07
C ARG A 76 11.43 -12.64 0.74
N ARG A 77 11.76 -11.36 0.78
CA ARG A 77 11.82 -10.52 -0.41
C ARG A 77 12.94 -11.01 -1.33
N PRO A 78 12.68 -11.23 -2.64
CA PRO A 78 13.74 -11.46 -3.61
C PRO A 78 14.64 -10.22 -3.73
N LYS A 79 15.94 -10.45 -3.96
CA LYS A 79 16.85 -9.36 -4.32
C LYS A 79 16.35 -8.70 -5.59
N ALA A 80 15.99 -7.42 -5.49
CA ALA A 80 15.51 -6.65 -6.62
C ALA A 80 16.70 -6.07 -7.39
N SER A 81 16.67 -6.18 -8.72
CA SER A 81 17.55 -5.42 -9.60
C SER A 81 16.91 -4.06 -9.93
N GLY A 82 17.63 -2.97 -9.69
CA GLY A 82 17.20 -1.61 -10.00
C GLY A 82 16.60 -0.84 -8.82
N LEU A 83 15.92 0.28 -9.12
CA LEU A 83 15.35 1.19 -8.11
C LEU A 83 14.30 0.49 -7.26
N ARG A 84 14.55 0.42 -5.96
CA ARG A 84 13.59 -0.05 -4.96
C ARG A 84 12.54 1.03 -4.73
N ALA A 85 11.28 0.64 -4.62
CA ALA A 85 10.20 1.60 -4.38
C ALA A 85 9.09 1.06 -3.49
N LEU A 86 8.58 1.93 -2.63
CA LEU A 86 7.49 1.68 -1.69
C LEU A 86 6.33 2.63 -1.97
N ALA A 87 5.12 2.12 -2.14
CA ALA A 87 3.90 2.91 -2.15
C ALA A 87 3.38 3.05 -0.72
N VAL A 88 3.02 4.27 -0.32
CA VAL A 88 2.31 4.55 0.93
C VAL A 88 0.93 5.12 0.62
N ASP A 89 -0.09 4.48 1.15
CA ASP A 89 -1.51 4.88 1.03
C ASP A 89 -2.33 4.28 2.17
N GLY A 90 -3.48 4.89 2.42
CA GLY A 90 -4.40 4.52 3.50
C GLY A 90 -5.62 3.74 3.01
N LYS A 91 -6.08 2.77 3.81
CA LYS A 91 -7.35 2.05 3.59
C LYS A 91 -8.21 2.09 4.84
N SER A 92 -9.47 2.48 4.66
CA SER A 92 -10.48 2.37 5.72
C SER A 92 -11.22 1.04 5.62
N LEU A 93 -11.34 0.32 6.73
CA LEU A 93 -12.15 -0.90 6.84
C LEU A 93 -13.61 -0.51 7.10
N ARG A 94 -14.44 -0.44 6.06
CA ARG A 94 -15.78 0.15 6.18
C ARG A 94 -16.76 -0.72 6.94
N GLY A 95 -16.70 -2.04 6.76
CA GLY A 95 -17.60 -3.00 7.42
C GLY A 95 -17.40 -3.07 8.94
N ALA A 96 -16.16 -2.85 9.39
CA ALA A 96 -15.76 -2.87 10.79
C ALA A 96 -16.17 -1.60 11.56
N ALA A 97 -16.61 -0.54 10.87
CA ALA A 97 -17.08 0.68 11.52
C ALA A 97 -18.46 0.44 12.18
N LYS A 98 -18.62 0.87 13.44
CA LYS A 98 -19.94 1.01 14.08
C LYS A 98 -20.50 2.41 13.79
N ALA A 99 -21.83 2.56 13.79
CA ALA A 99 -22.49 3.86 13.61
C ALA A 99 -22.01 4.93 14.61
N THR A 100 -21.59 4.51 15.81
CA THR A 100 -21.06 5.36 16.89
C THR A 100 -19.68 4.90 17.40
N GLY A 101 -18.90 4.17 16.60
CA GLY A 101 -17.62 3.60 17.05
C GLY A 101 -16.45 3.78 16.08
N ARG A 102 -15.29 3.28 16.50
CA ARG A 102 -14.00 3.38 15.82
C ARG A 102 -14.09 3.01 14.34
N LYS A 103 -13.63 3.92 13.48
CA LYS A 103 -13.30 3.62 12.09
C LYS A 103 -11.85 3.19 12.06
N ILE A 104 -11.60 1.94 11.71
CA ILE A 104 -10.23 1.45 11.56
C ILE A 104 -9.73 1.92 10.20
N HIS A 105 -8.62 2.65 10.23
CA HIS A 105 -7.96 3.16 9.05
C HIS A 105 -6.50 2.72 9.09
N LEU A 106 -6.10 1.88 8.15
CA LEU A 106 -4.78 1.30 8.08
C LEU A 106 -3.95 2.04 7.05
N LEU A 107 -2.82 2.61 7.46
CA LEU A 107 -1.80 3.14 6.56
C LEU A 107 -0.83 2.00 6.21
N VAL A 108 -0.58 1.80 4.92
CA VAL A 108 0.14 0.64 4.40
C VAL A 108 1.36 1.09 3.60
N ALA A 109 2.50 0.42 3.79
CA ALA A 109 3.69 0.55 2.94
C ALA A 109 3.87 -0.73 2.10
N LEU A 110 3.58 -0.62 0.80
CA LEU A 110 3.63 -1.73 -0.15
C LEU A 110 4.83 -1.62 -1.09
N GLU A 111 5.55 -2.70 -1.28
CA GLU A 111 6.62 -2.77 -2.27
C GLU A 111 6.11 -2.87 -3.71
N HIS A 112 6.64 -2.01 -4.58
CA HIS A 112 6.28 -1.99 -5.99
C HIS A 112 6.64 -3.28 -6.74
N ALA A 113 7.80 -3.89 -6.49
CA ALA A 113 8.27 -5.03 -7.28
C ALA A 113 7.42 -6.28 -7.03
N THR A 114 7.19 -6.59 -5.76
CA THR A 114 6.61 -7.85 -5.29
C THR A 114 5.13 -7.73 -4.90
N GLY A 115 4.68 -6.52 -4.57
CA GLY A 115 3.35 -6.30 -3.99
C GLY A 115 3.25 -6.64 -2.51
N LEU A 116 4.38 -6.94 -1.84
CA LEU A 116 4.39 -7.26 -0.42
C LEU A 116 4.12 -6.02 0.43
N VAL A 117 3.33 -6.19 1.48
CA VAL A 117 3.11 -5.17 2.52
C VAL A 117 4.23 -5.29 3.54
N LEU A 118 5.17 -4.34 3.56
CA LEU A 118 6.31 -4.39 4.47
C LEU A 118 6.03 -3.73 5.82
N ALA A 119 5.05 -2.82 5.86
CA ALA A 119 4.59 -2.22 7.09
C ALA A 119 3.11 -1.86 6.99
N GLN A 120 2.42 -1.95 8.12
CA GLN A 120 1.04 -1.54 8.30
C GLN A 120 0.89 -0.88 9.68
N LEU A 121 0.07 0.16 9.77
CA LEU A 121 -0.19 0.87 11.02
C LEU A 121 -1.64 1.35 11.07
N ASP A 122 -2.31 1.20 12.21
CA ASP A 122 -3.60 1.83 12.44
C ASP A 122 -3.41 3.32 12.77
N VAL A 123 -4.06 4.18 11.97
CA VAL A 123 -4.06 5.63 12.15
C VAL A 123 -4.80 6.03 13.42
N GLY A 124 -5.66 5.18 13.98
CA GLY A 124 -6.37 5.48 15.21
C GLY A 124 -7.39 6.61 15.07
N GLU A 125 -8.14 6.88 16.14
CA GLU A 125 -9.29 7.79 16.08
C GLU A 125 -8.94 9.28 16.20
N LYS A 126 -7.89 9.60 16.95
CA LYS A 126 -7.53 10.98 17.32
C LYS A 126 -6.42 11.57 16.44
N THR A 127 -5.90 10.79 15.51
CA THR A 127 -4.84 11.24 14.62
C THR A 127 -5.19 11.02 13.16
N ASN A 128 -4.28 11.37 12.26
CA ASN A 128 -4.51 11.34 10.82
C ASN A 128 -3.34 10.69 10.08
N GLU A 129 -3.59 10.28 8.84
CA GLU A 129 -2.60 9.60 7.98
C GLU A 129 -1.28 10.38 7.84
N ILE A 130 -1.32 11.73 7.90
CA ILE A 130 -0.13 12.56 7.80
C ILE A 130 0.80 12.31 8.99
N THR A 131 0.27 12.32 10.22
CA THR A 131 1.09 12.06 11.43
C THR A 131 1.63 10.63 11.49
N CYS A 132 0.93 9.67 10.89
CA CYS A 132 1.28 8.25 10.91
C CYS A 132 2.30 7.86 9.83
N PHE A 133 2.60 8.76 8.89
CA PHE A 133 3.53 8.51 7.79
C PHE A 133 4.95 8.19 8.28
N GLN A 134 5.50 9.01 9.17
CA GLN A 134 6.84 8.79 9.71
C GLN A 134 6.92 7.57 10.65
N PRO A 135 5.97 7.36 11.60
CA PRO A 135 5.93 6.13 12.41
C PRO A 135 5.87 4.86 11.57
N LEU A 136 5.02 4.82 10.54
CA LEU A 136 4.91 3.67 9.63
C LEU A 136 6.24 3.37 8.95
N LEU A 137 6.88 4.38 8.35
CA LEU A 137 8.16 4.19 7.68
C LEU A 137 9.29 3.88 8.67
N GLY A 138 9.16 4.29 9.93
CA GLY A 138 10.07 3.96 11.02
C GLY A 138 10.20 2.46 11.28
N THR A 139 9.16 1.67 10.99
CA THR A 139 9.20 0.21 11.16
C THR A 139 9.92 -0.51 10.01
N VAL A 140 10.14 0.17 8.88
CA VAL A 140 10.91 -0.37 7.76
C VAL A 140 12.40 -0.18 8.03
N ALA A 141 13.12 -1.30 8.17
CA ALA A 141 14.52 -1.33 8.61
C ALA A 141 15.47 -0.55 7.70
N ASP A 142 15.32 -0.67 6.37
CA ASP A 142 16.20 -0.02 5.40
C ASP A 142 15.41 0.75 4.33
N LEU A 143 15.55 2.09 4.38
CA LEU A 143 15.00 3.03 3.40
C LEU A 143 16.08 3.72 2.57
N ALA A 144 17.36 3.44 2.79
CA ALA A 144 18.43 4.06 2.01
C ALA A 144 18.26 3.68 0.52
N ASP A 145 18.36 4.66 -0.36
CA ASP A 145 18.16 4.53 -1.81
C ASP A 145 16.77 4.00 -2.24
N VAL A 146 15.81 3.91 -1.31
CA VAL A 146 14.43 3.51 -1.61
C VAL A 146 13.62 4.72 -2.04
N VAL A 147 12.86 4.59 -3.13
CA VAL A 147 11.94 5.62 -3.60
C VAL A 147 10.55 5.43 -3.00
N VAL A 148 10.15 6.30 -2.09
CA VAL A 148 8.80 6.33 -1.54
C VAL A 148 7.87 7.08 -2.48
N THR A 149 6.81 6.41 -2.91
CA THR A 149 5.72 6.98 -3.70
C THR A 149 4.50 7.15 -2.81
N SER A 150 3.90 8.32 -2.88
CA SER A 150 2.72 8.61 -2.08
C SER A 150 1.69 9.37 -2.88
N ASP A 151 0.47 9.37 -2.36
CA ASP A 151 -0.61 10.15 -2.88
C ASP A 151 -0.33 11.67 -2.74
N ALA A 152 -1.30 12.47 -3.19
CA ALA A 152 -1.16 13.92 -3.10
C ALA A 152 -1.31 14.46 -1.68
N MET A 153 -2.10 13.83 -0.82
CA MET A 153 -2.29 14.25 0.57
C MET A 153 -0.98 14.21 1.36
N HIS A 154 -0.14 13.21 1.09
CA HIS A 154 1.20 13.06 1.67
C HIS A 154 2.27 13.95 1.03
N THR A 155 1.94 14.80 0.05
CA THR A 155 2.86 15.81 -0.50
C THR A 155 3.09 16.93 0.53
N GLN A 156 3.82 16.62 1.59
CA GLN A 156 4.17 17.48 2.71
C GLN A 156 5.67 17.69 2.74
N ARG A 157 6.10 18.89 3.14
CA ARG A 157 7.53 19.23 3.20
C ARG A 157 8.25 18.39 4.27
N GLU A 158 7.64 18.25 5.43
CA GLU A 158 8.17 17.46 6.55
C GLU A 158 8.38 15.98 6.18
N HIS A 159 7.49 15.39 5.37
CA HIS A 159 7.69 14.02 4.87
C HIS A 159 8.89 13.93 3.93
N ALA A 160 9.07 14.92 3.05
CA ALA A 160 10.22 14.97 2.15
C ALA A 160 11.52 15.10 2.94
N ASP A 161 11.58 16.03 3.90
CA ASP A 161 12.74 16.23 4.77
C ASP A 161 13.08 14.96 5.56
N TYR A 162 12.08 14.28 6.11
CA TYR A 162 12.25 13.00 6.81
C TYR A 162 12.85 11.91 5.91
N LEU A 163 12.32 11.75 4.69
CA LEU A 163 12.82 10.75 3.75
C LEU A 163 14.26 11.04 3.34
N LEU A 164 14.57 12.30 3.03
CA LEU A 164 15.92 12.72 2.67
C LEU A 164 16.91 12.52 3.82
N ALA A 165 16.52 12.83 5.05
CA ALA A 165 17.35 12.61 6.24
C ALA A 165 17.70 11.12 6.46
N ARG A 166 16.85 10.20 5.98
CA ARG A 166 17.08 8.75 6.01
C ARG A 166 17.79 8.20 4.76
N GLY A 167 18.30 9.07 3.89
CA GLY A 167 18.92 8.66 2.63
C GLY A 167 17.95 8.06 1.61
N ALA A 168 16.64 8.24 1.83
CA ALA A 168 15.61 7.78 0.92
C ALA A 168 15.31 8.84 -0.14
N HIS A 169 14.59 8.42 -1.16
CA HIS A 169 14.07 9.30 -2.21
C HIS A 169 12.55 9.31 -2.19
N TYR A 170 11.95 10.32 -2.82
CA TYR A 170 10.50 10.37 -2.98
C TYR A 170 10.10 10.66 -4.42
N ILE A 171 8.89 10.27 -4.79
CA ILE A 171 8.15 10.84 -5.92
C ILE A 171 6.69 11.04 -5.52
N VAL A 172 6.24 12.29 -5.58
CA VAL A 172 4.94 12.69 -5.04
C VAL A 172 4.10 13.40 -6.11
N ILE A 173 2.80 13.12 -6.13
CA ILE A 173 1.87 13.71 -7.10
C ILE A 173 1.35 15.04 -6.57
N VAL A 174 1.61 16.12 -7.30
CA VAL A 174 1.21 17.47 -6.89
C VAL A 174 -0.18 17.81 -7.41
N LYS A 175 -1.16 17.94 -6.50
CA LYS A 175 -2.55 18.36 -6.80
C LYS A 175 -2.85 19.77 -6.29
N GLY A 176 -4.13 20.09 -6.06
CA GLY A 176 -4.61 21.40 -5.65
C GLY A 176 -4.28 21.78 -4.21
N ASN A 177 -3.90 20.83 -3.37
CA ASN A 177 -3.44 21.05 -1.99
C ASN A 177 -2.11 21.82 -1.94
N GLN A 178 -1.27 21.73 -2.97
CA GLN A 178 0.01 22.43 -3.05
C GLN A 178 0.00 23.51 -4.13
N LYS A 179 -0.81 24.56 -3.92
CA LYS A 179 -1.10 25.61 -4.93
C LYS A 179 0.16 26.28 -5.49
N LYS A 180 1.11 26.69 -4.63
CA LYS A 180 2.34 27.40 -5.04
C LYS A 180 3.27 26.49 -5.85
N LEU A 181 3.51 25.26 -5.37
CA LEU A 181 4.33 24.27 -6.07
C LEU A 181 3.70 23.88 -7.42
N ARG A 182 2.40 23.60 -7.44
CA ARG A 182 1.68 23.29 -8.69
C ARG A 182 1.76 24.43 -9.69
N ARG A 183 1.72 25.69 -9.23
CA ARG A 183 1.89 26.87 -10.07
C ARG A 183 3.29 26.91 -10.69
N GLN A 184 4.35 26.72 -9.91
CA GLN A 184 5.73 26.63 -10.45
C GLN A 184 5.83 25.53 -11.51
N LEU A 185 5.30 24.34 -11.20
CA LEU A 185 5.29 23.21 -12.14
C LEU A 185 4.55 23.55 -13.42
N LYS A 186 3.42 24.25 -13.36
CA LYS A 186 2.66 24.66 -14.55
C LYS A 186 3.42 25.67 -15.42
N PHE A 187 4.25 26.52 -14.82
CA PHE A 187 5.00 27.57 -15.52
C PHE A 187 6.33 27.10 -16.14
N LEU A 188 6.78 25.87 -15.85
CA LEU A 188 7.95 25.32 -16.53
C LEU A 188 7.73 25.26 -18.06
N PRO A 189 8.79 25.40 -18.87
CA PRO A 189 8.74 25.44 -20.33
C PRO A 189 8.47 24.05 -20.95
N TRP A 190 7.34 23.43 -20.61
CA TRP A 190 6.97 22.09 -21.07
C TRP A 190 6.79 21.97 -22.58
N LYS A 191 6.66 23.08 -23.30
CA LYS A 191 6.59 23.07 -24.76
C LYS A 191 7.96 22.73 -25.36
N ASP A 192 9.02 23.24 -24.76
CA ASP A 192 10.40 23.12 -25.24
C ASP A 192 11.07 21.82 -24.77
N ILE A 193 10.54 21.20 -23.71
CA ILE A 193 11.02 19.90 -23.23
C ILE A 193 10.57 18.78 -24.19
N PRO A 194 11.47 17.93 -24.68
CA PRO A 194 11.12 16.84 -25.59
C PRO A 194 10.23 15.79 -24.90
N LEU A 195 9.47 15.06 -25.72
CA LEU A 195 8.72 13.91 -25.21
C LEU A 195 9.69 12.75 -24.94
N GLN A 196 9.83 12.36 -23.68
CA GLN A 196 10.80 11.33 -23.27
C GLN A 196 10.19 9.93 -23.10
N GLY A 197 8.86 9.83 -23.11
CA GLY A 197 8.20 8.53 -23.03
C GLY A 197 6.73 8.57 -23.41
N ARG A 198 6.27 7.48 -24.02
CA ARG A 198 4.87 7.29 -24.41
C ARG A 198 4.45 5.83 -24.21
N THR A 199 3.41 5.62 -23.43
CA THR A 199 2.84 4.29 -23.20
C THR A 199 1.39 4.26 -23.65
N ARG A 200 0.96 3.14 -24.22
CA ARG A 200 -0.44 2.84 -24.53
C ARG A 200 -0.90 1.65 -23.70
N GLY A 201 -2.19 1.61 -23.38
CA GLY A 201 -2.80 0.46 -22.73
C GLY A 201 -4.29 0.45 -22.97
N THR A 202 -4.87 -0.74 -22.97
CA THR A 202 -6.31 -0.97 -23.13
C THR A 202 -6.77 -1.89 -22.01
N GLY A 203 -7.94 -1.62 -21.44
CA GLY A 203 -8.51 -2.45 -20.37
C GLY A 203 -9.84 -1.88 -19.89
N HIS A 204 -10.73 -2.76 -19.42
CA HIS A 204 -12.06 -2.39 -18.90
C HIS A 204 -12.86 -1.50 -19.87
N GLY A 205 -12.85 -1.84 -21.18
CA GLY A 205 -13.55 -1.08 -22.23
C GLY A 205 -12.99 0.33 -22.50
N ARG A 206 -11.75 0.60 -22.10
CA ARG A 206 -11.12 1.91 -22.20
C ARG A 206 -9.71 1.78 -22.76
N SER A 207 -9.31 2.76 -23.55
CA SER A 207 -7.92 2.91 -24.01
C SER A 207 -7.29 4.16 -23.39
N GLY A 208 -6.01 4.06 -23.06
CA GLY A 208 -5.25 5.11 -22.39
C GLY A 208 -3.91 5.34 -23.06
N ILE A 209 -3.56 6.60 -23.28
CA ILE A 209 -2.22 7.03 -23.69
C ILE A 209 -1.64 7.89 -22.58
N ARG A 210 -0.42 7.56 -22.14
CA ARG A 210 0.36 8.37 -21.21
C ARG A 210 1.59 8.91 -21.94
N ARG A 211 1.85 10.20 -21.77
CA ARG A 211 3.03 10.90 -22.28
C ARG A 211 3.74 11.54 -21.11
N ILE A 212 5.04 11.29 -20.97
CA ILE A 212 5.86 11.86 -19.90
C ILE A 212 6.88 12.84 -20.46
N LYS A 213 7.02 13.97 -19.76
CA LYS A 213 8.10 14.92 -19.90
C LYS A 213 8.70 15.16 -18.52
N VAL A 214 10.01 15.30 -18.46
CA VAL A 214 10.78 15.48 -17.23
C VAL A 214 11.75 16.64 -17.43
N ALA A 215 11.83 17.51 -16.43
CA ALA A 215 12.74 18.63 -16.40
C ALA A 215 13.61 18.53 -15.14
N THR A 216 14.92 18.73 -15.29
CA THR A 216 15.79 18.96 -14.13
C THR A 216 15.50 20.35 -13.57
N VAL A 217 15.37 20.44 -12.26
CA VAL A 217 14.96 21.66 -11.55
C VAL A 217 15.75 21.80 -10.26
N ASN A 218 16.11 23.03 -9.89
CA ASN A 218 16.88 23.32 -8.68
C ASN A 218 16.16 24.28 -7.72
N SER A 219 15.02 24.85 -8.12
CA SER A 219 14.37 25.99 -7.41
C SER A 219 12.87 25.77 -7.15
N LEU A 220 12.43 24.51 -7.12
CA LEU A 220 11.05 24.21 -6.71
C LEU A 220 10.87 24.45 -5.21
N LEU A 221 9.69 24.91 -4.82
CA LEU A 221 9.27 25.12 -3.43
C LEU A 221 8.94 23.78 -2.72
N PHE A 222 9.79 22.76 -2.90
CA PHE A 222 9.64 21.45 -2.27
C PHE A 222 11.04 20.88 -1.93
N PRO A 223 11.26 20.39 -0.70
CA PRO A 223 12.60 20.04 -0.22
C PRO A 223 13.28 18.97 -1.07
N GLY A 224 14.54 19.19 -1.43
CA GLY A 224 15.35 18.22 -2.19
C GLY A 224 14.87 17.92 -3.60
N ALA A 225 13.90 18.66 -4.14
CA ALA A 225 13.37 18.43 -5.48
C ALA A 225 14.44 18.67 -6.56
N ARG A 226 14.73 17.63 -7.36
CA ARG A 226 15.73 17.65 -8.43
C ARG A 226 15.14 17.47 -9.82
N GLN A 227 13.99 16.81 -9.93
CA GLN A 227 13.26 16.67 -11.20
C GLN A 227 11.77 16.98 -11.04
N ALA A 228 11.24 17.69 -12.02
CA ALA A 228 9.82 17.93 -12.22
C ALA A 228 9.29 17.01 -13.32
N VAL A 229 8.12 16.42 -13.12
CA VAL A 229 7.51 15.49 -14.07
C VAL A 229 6.13 16.00 -14.49
N GLN A 230 5.89 16.03 -15.80
CA GLN A 230 4.57 16.23 -16.38
C GLN A 230 4.11 14.95 -17.08
N ILE A 231 2.97 14.40 -16.64
CA ILE A 231 2.32 13.26 -17.28
C ILE A 231 0.99 13.72 -17.87
N LYS A 232 0.88 13.68 -19.20
CA LYS A 232 -0.40 13.85 -19.91
C LYS A 232 -1.05 12.50 -20.12
N ARG A 233 -2.24 12.32 -19.56
CA ARG A 233 -3.06 11.11 -19.66
C ARG A 233 -4.27 11.40 -20.55
N ARG A 234 -4.34 10.76 -21.71
CA ARG A 234 -5.54 10.73 -22.57
C ARG A 234 -6.25 9.40 -22.35
N ARG A 235 -7.51 9.43 -21.97
CA ARG A 235 -8.38 8.26 -21.81
C ARG A 235 -9.50 8.36 -22.83
N ASN A 236 -9.77 7.28 -23.56
CA ASN A 236 -10.92 7.12 -24.42
C ASN A 236 -11.77 5.96 -23.91
N ASP A 237 -13.05 6.22 -23.69
CA ASP A 237 -14.03 5.23 -23.25
C ASP A 237 -14.78 4.69 -24.47
N HIS A 238 -14.71 3.38 -24.71
CA HIS A 238 -15.21 2.79 -25.94
C HIS A 238 -16.73 2.72 -26.00
N LYS A 239 -17.41 2.68 -24.85
CA LYS A 239 -18.88 2.63 -24.80
C LYS A 239 -19.50 4.00 -25.06
N THR A 240 -18.89 5.04 -24.52
CA THR A 240 -19.45 6.42 -24.59
C THR A 240 -18.79 7.28 -25.66
N GLY A 241 -17.66 6.84 -26.24
CA GLY A 241 -16.81 7.64 -27.13
C GLY A 241 -16.10 8.81 -26.42
N LYS A 242 -16.28 8.98 -25.11
CA LYS A 242 -15.80 10.15 -24.38
C LYS A 242 -14.28 10.13 -24.23
N THR A 243 -13.63 11.15 -24.79
CA THR A 243 -12.20 11.39 -24.59
C THR A 243 -11.97 12.37 -23.45
N THR A 244 -11.14 11.98 -22.47
CA THR A 244 -10.70 12.85 -21.37
C THR A 244 -9.19 13.02 -21.40
N VAL A 245 -8.70 14.26 -21.31
CA VAL A 245 -7.27 14.56 -21.19
C VAL A 245 -7.01 15.21 -19.83
N LYS A 246 -6.12 14.62 -19.04
CA LYS A 246 -5.68 15.18 -17.75
C LYS A 246 -4.17 15.36 -17.74
N THR A 247 -3.71 16.47 -17.19
CA THR A 247 -2.29 16.71 -16.90
C THR A 247 -2.06 16.49 -15.41
N VAL A 248 -1.11 15.61 -15.09
CA VAL A 248 -0.68 15.31 -13.73
C VAL A 248 0.75 15.79 -13.58
N TYR A 249 1.04 16.46 -12.48
CA TYR A 249 2.40 16.86 -12.13
C TYR A 249 2.91 16.01 -10.98
N ALA A 250 4.20 15.67 -11.02
CA ALA A 250 4.89 15.06 -9.91
C ALA A 250 6.27 15.70 -9.72
N VAL A 251 6.82 15.54 -8.52
CA VAL A 251 8.15 16.03 -8.15
C VAL A 251 8.91 14.89 -7.49
N THR A 252 10.20 14.79 -7.76
CA THR A 252 11.07 13.79 -7.15
C THR A 252 12.40 14.39 -6.68
N SER A 253 12.98 13.76 -5.67
CA SER A 253 14.34 14.04 -5.21
C SER A 253 15.43 13.37 -6.05
N LEU A 254 15.06 12.41 -6.90
CA LEU A 254 16.00 11.74 -7.80
C LEU A 254 16.60 12.74 -8.78
N THR A 255 17.90 12.63 -8.99
CA THR A 255 18.62 13.32 -10.08
C THR A 255 18.41 12.61 -11.41
N ALA A 256 18.73 13.27 -12.52
CA ALA A 256 18.53 12.71 -13.86
C ALA A 256 19.35 11.42 -14.09
N GLU A 257 20.47 11.29 -13.38
CA GLU A 257 21.36 10.14 -13.37
C GLU A 257 20.77 8.97 -12.55
N GLN A 258 20.06 9.27 -11.47
CA GLN A 258 19.42 8.28 -10.61
C GLN A 258 18.03 7.84 -11.13
N GLY A 259 17.32 8.70 -11.86
CA GLY A 259 15.94 8.50 -12.26
C GLY A 259 15.64 8.95 -13.69
N THR A 260 15.68 8.01 -14.63
CA THR A 260 15.28 8.28 -16.02
C THR A 260 13.77 8.54 -16.13
N ALA A 261 13.35 9.25 -17.19
CA ALA A 261 11.92 9.50 -17.43
C ALA A 261 11.08 8.21 -17.50
N ALA A 262 11.62 7.12 -18.03
CA ALA A 262 10.94 5.83 -18.07
C ALA A 262 10.72 5.26 -16.65
N GLN A 263 11.76 5.28 -15.80
CA GLN A 263 11.66 4.83 -14.41
C GLN A 263 10.69 5.70 -13.61
N LEU A 264 10.73 7.02 -13.75
CA LEU A 264 9.78 7.92 -13.05
C LEU A 264 8.33 7.68 -13.50
N ALA A 265 8.09 7.44 -14.80
CA ALA A 265 6.77 7.06 -15.29
C ALA A 265 6.30 5.74 -14.67
N GLU A 266 7.19 4.76 -14.54
CA GLU A 266 6.87 3.46 -13.96
C GLU A 266 6.60 3.57 -12.46
N LEU A 267 7.38 4.35 -11.71
CA LEU A 267 7.13 4.59 -10.29
C LEU A 267 5.73 5.20 -10.05
N VAL A 268 5.36 6.24 -10.81
CA VAL A 268 4.03 6.87 -10.71
C VAL A 268 2.91 5.91 -11.15
N ARG A 269 3.20 4.97 -12.05
CA ARG A 269 2.25 3.95 -12.47
C ARG A 269 2.09 2.87 -11.40
N CYS A 270 3.19 2.32 -10.91
CA CYS A 270 3.25 1.27 -9.92
C CYS A 270 2.66 1.68 -8.57
N HIS A 271 2.60 2.98 -8.26
CA HIS A 271 1.85 3.46 -7.10
C HIS A 271 0.40 2.92 -7.07
N TRP A 272 -0.26 2.75 -8.22
CA TRP A 272 -1.61 2.17 -8.30
C TRP A 272 -1.70 0.71 -7.84
N LYS A 273 -0.57 0.02 -7.62
CA LYS A 273 -0.57 -1.33 -7.03
C LYS A 273 -1.14 -1.33 -5.61
N ILE A 274 -1.01 -0.24 -4.85
CA ILE A 274 -1.61 -0.15 -3.52
C ILE A 274 -3.15 -0.09 -3.60
N GLU A 275 -3.69 0.65 -4.58
CA GLU A 275 -5.14 0.62 -4.85
C GLU A 275 -5.61 -0.76 -5.33
N ALA A 276 -4.78 -1.48 -6.11
CA ALA A 276 -5.08 -2.85 -6.51
C ALA A 276 -5.08 -3.81 -5.30
N LEU A 277 -4.16 -3.66 -4.36
CA LEU A 277 -4.20 -4.37 -3.08
C LEU A 277 -5.50 -4.07 -2.33
N HIS A 278 -5.89 -2.80 -2.22
CA HIS A 278 -7.13 -2.43 -1.55
C HIS A 278 -8.35 -3.10 -2.20
N HIS A 279 -8.38 -3.20 -3.53
CA HIS A 279 -9.43 -3.92 -4.23
C HIS A 279 -9.43 -5.42 -3.93
N VAL A 280 -8.26 -6.09 -3.93
CA VAL A 280 -8.16 -7.52 -3.58
C VAL A 280 -8.67 -7.77 -2.15
N ARG A 281 -8.27 -6.91 -1.21
CA ARG A 281 -8.78 -6.90 0.17
C ARG A 281 -10.31 -6.80 0.22
N ASP A 282 -10.90 -5.94 -0.59
CA ASP A 282 -12.36 -5.77 -0.63
C ASP A 282 -13.11 -6.91 -1.33
N THR A 283 -12.60 -7.39 -2.47
CA THR A 283 -13.35 -8.35 -3.30
C THR A 283 -13.06 -9.80 -2.97
N THR A 284 -11.83 -10.12 -2.60
CA THR A 284 -11.41 -11.51 -2.32
C THR A 284 -11.52 -11.82 -0.84
N PHE A 285 -11.06 -10.91 0.02
CA PHE A 285 -11.11 -11.10 1.48
C PHE A 285 -12.37 -10.51 2.13
N ALA A 286 -13.22 -9.86 1.33
CA ALA A 286 -14.49 -9.28 1.78
C ALA A 286 -14.34 -8.31 2.97
N GLU A 287 -13.21 -7.60 3.07
CA GLU A 287 -12.89 -6.74 4.22
C GLU A 287 -13.98 -5.69 4.48
N ASP A 288 -14.49 -5.04 3.44
CA ASP A 288 -15.55 -4.03 3.56
C ASP A 288 -16.92 -4.64 3.93
N ALA A 289 -17.14 -5.94 3.69
CA ALA A 289 -18.35 -6.65 4.10
C ALA A 289 -18.24 -7.21 5.53
N SER A 290 -17.01 -7.42 6.03
CA SER A 290 -16.76 -7.99 7.35
C SER A 290 -17.38 -7.18 8.47
N GLN A 291 -18.21 -7.84 9.29
CA GLN A 291 -18.87 -7.23 10.46
C GLN A 291 -18.10 -7.49 11.77
N LEU A 292 -16.84 -7.92 11.67
CA LEU A 292 -15.97 -8.08 12.82
C LEU A 292 -15.67 -6.70 13.42
N ARG A 293 -15.97 -6.51 14.70
CA ARG A 293 -15.99 -5.19 15.36
C ARG A 293 -15.39 -5.17 16.78
N THR A 294 -14.84 -6.29 17.21
CA THR A 294 -14.43 -6.49 18.62
C THR A 294 -12.92 -6.39 18.75
N GLY A 295 -12.45 -5.45 19.57
CA GLY A 295 -11.02 -5.28 19.87
C GLY A 295 -10.18 -5.11 18.61
N ASN A 296 -9.01 -5.75 18.59
CA ASN A 296 -8.09 -5.72 17.45
C ASN A 296 -8.42 -6.71 16.34
N ALA A 297 -9.50 -7.49 16.48
CA ALA A 297 -9.81 -8.57 15.54
C ALA A 297 -9.94 -8.11 14.08
N PRO A 298 -10.53 -6.94 13.75
CA PRO A 298 -10.62 -6.49 12.36
C PRO A 298 -9.26 -6.13 11.76
N ARG A 299 -8.38 -5.51 12.56
CA ARG A 299 -7.00 -5.23 12.16
C ARG A 299 -6.20 -6.53 11.98
N ALA A 300 -6.34 -7.47 12.93
CA ALA A 300 -5.62 -8.74 12.87
C ALA A 300 -6.02 -9.63 11.68
N MET A 301 -7.26 -9.50 11.19
CA MET A 301 -7.70 -10.17 9.95
C MET A 301 -7.18 -9.50 8.67
N ALA A 302 -6.74 -8.24 8.76
CA ALA A 302 -6.22 -7.45 7.64
C ALA A 302 -4.68 -7.38 7.59
N ALA A 303 -4.00 -8.08 8.52
CA ALA A 303 -2.54 -8.15 8.63
C ALA A 303 -1.93 -9.10 7.58
#